data_AF-A0A2D6TXM3-F1
#
_entry.id   AF-A0A2D6TXM3-F1
#
_cell.length_a   1.000
_cell.length_b   1.000
_cell.length_c   1.000
_cell.angle_alpha   90.00
_cell.angle_beta   90.00
_cell.angle_gamma   90.00
#
_symmetry.space_group_name_H-M   'P 1'
#
loop_
_entity.id
_entity.type
_entity.pdbx_description
1 polymer ?
#
loop_
_entity_poly.entity_id
_entity_poly.type
_entity_poly.pdbx_seq_one_letter_code
_entity_poly.pdbx_strand_id
1 'polypeptide(L)'
;MIRRVISFSVISFKNPFLLSKSRNMDEDKGKSMLWIFIVMGISLYIAYNWDNITLIKYLVGKVLDPTFGALLDWNIYFGFTIVIAFTSLALTLSQKYFSDQESLREIKEEQKYLQKEMKEYRDHPEKLLELQKKQFEIIPKSFHITMQPMIYTGIPVILLFRWFSDYLMPIFGNWWILFYMIGAVIFSMIFRKMFNVA
;
A
#
# COMPACT_ATOMS: atom_id res chain seq x y z
N MET A 1 41.73 34.00 21.45
CA MET A 1 42.63 32.83 21.29
C MET A 1 42.24 31.81 22.35
N ILE A 2 41.79 30.61 21.94
CA ILE A 2 41.68 29.36 22.75
C ILE A 2 40.46 29.34 23.72
N ARG A 3 39.35 28.62 23.39
CA ARG A 3 39.08 27.19 23.72
C ARG A 3 38.98 26.98 25.25
N ARG A 4 38.03 26.30 25.88
CA ARG A 4 37.19 25.14 25.52
C ARG A 4 36.34 24.80 26.77
N VAL A 5 35.15 24.22 26.54
CA VAL A 5 34.63 23.02 27.24
C VAL A 5 34.43 23.11 28.75
N ILE A 6 33.17 23.36 29.14
CA ILE A 6 32.50 22.60 30.22
C ILE A 6 31.08 22.35 29.70
N SER A 7 30.90 21.32 28.89
CA SER A 7 30.24 20.07 29.31
C SER A 7 28.86 20.31 29.94
N PHE A 8 27.89 20.68 29.11
CA PHE A 8 26.50 20.27 29.35
C PHE A 8 26.44 18.76 29.14
N SER A 9 26.79 18.02 30.19
CA SER A 9 26.33 16.65 30.38
C SER A 9 24.80 16.71 30.44
N VAL A 10 24.18 16.61 29.26
CA VAL A 10 22.77 16.25 29.14
C VAL A 10 22.67 14.86 29.73
N ILE A 11 22.26 14.83 30.99
CA ILE A 11 21.84 13.66 31.72
C ILE A 11 20.70 13.04 30.92
N SER A 12 21.05 12.11 30.03
CA SER A 12 20.13 11.21 29.35
C SER A 12 19.65 10.21 30.39
N PHE A 13 18.69 10.62 31.21
CA PHE A 13 17.88 9.68 31.97
C PHE A 13 16.93 8.99 30.97
N LYS A 14 17.48 7.99 30.28
CA LYS A 14 16.77 7.16 29.33
C LYS A 14 15.80 6.30 30.14
N ASN A 15 14.58 6.81 30.35
CA ASN A 15 13.54 6.16 31.13
C ASN A 15 13.32 4.73 30.58
N PRO A 16 13.52 3.66 31.37
CA PRO A 16 13.47 2.28 30.88
C PRO A 16 12.13 1.92 30.22
N PHE A 17 11.05 2.62 30.61
CA PHE A 17 9.74 2.48 29.99
C PHE A 17 9.72 3.00 28.53
N LEU A 18 10.29 4.20 28.27
CA LEU A 18 10.36 4.79 26.92
C LEU A 18 11.33 4.01 26.01
N LEU A 19 12.40 3.46 26.59
CA LEU A 19 13.29 2.52 25.93
C LEU A 19 12.63 1.21 25.53
N SER A 20 11.68 0.71 26.33
CA SER A 20 10.93 -0.50 25.98
C SER A 20 9.93 -0.24 24.86
N LYS A 21 9.26 0.92 24.86
CA LYS A 21 8.27 1.30 23.85
C LYS A 21 8.90 1.55 22.48
N SER A 22 10.05 2.23 22.42
CA SER A 22 10.76 2.42 21.15
C SER A 22 11.31 1.09 20.62
N ARG A 23 11.85 0.24 21.50
CA ARG A 23 12.41 -1.07 21.14
C ARG A 23 11.34 -2.03 20.60
N ASN A 24 10.16 -2.04 21.22
CA ASN A 24 9.01 -2.83 20.73
C ASN A 24 8.51 -2.34 19.36
N MET A 25 8.48 -1.03 19.12
CA MET A 25 8.10 -0.47 17.81
C MET A 25 9.10 -0.82 16.71
N ASP A 26 10.40 -0.85 17.00
CA ASP A 26 11.41 -1.19 16.00
C ASP A 26 11.48 -2.71 15.72
N GLU A 27 11.19 -3.54 16.72
CA GLU A 27 11.07 -5.00 16.57
C GLU A 27 9.82 -5.40 15.76
N ASP A 28 8.69 -4.73 15.98
CA ASP A 28 7.43 -4.96 15.25
C ASP A 28 7.53 -4.53 13.77
N LYS A 29 8.20 -3.42 13.49
CA LYS A 29 8.50 -2.98 12.11
C LYS A 29 9.31 -4.02 11.32
N GLY A 30 10.34 -4.59 11.94
CA GLY A 30 11.20 -5.60 11.30
C GLY A 30 10.42 -6.88 10.96
N LYS A 31 9.58 -7.35 11.89
CA LYS A 31 8.70 -8.51 11.66
C LYS A 31 7.65 -8.22 10.58
N SER A 32 7.02 -7.05 10.62
CA SER A 32 6.02 -6.62 9.62
C SER A 32 6.62 -6.56 8.21
N MET A 33 7.83 -6.03 8.05
CA MET A 33 8.50 -5.96 6.75
C MET A 33 8.83 -7.35 6.19
N LEU A 34 9.31 -8.28 7.03
CA LEU A 34 9.54 -9.67 6.61
C LEU A 34 8.25 -10.37 6.19
N TRP A 35 7.15 -10.14 6.91
CA TRP A 35 5.83 -10.67 6.53
C TRP A 35 5.37 -10.19 5.15
N ILE A 36 5.66 -8.94 4.76
CA ILE A 36 5.36 -8.44 3.40
C ILE A 36 6.05 -9.30 2.35
N PHE A 37 7.37 -9.52 2.49
CA PHE A 37 8.13 -10.29 1.51
C PHE A 37 7.67 -11.74 1.43
N ILE A 38 7.32 -12.34 2.58
CA ILE A 38 6.77 -13.70 2.63
C ILE A 38 5.43 -13.75 1.89
N VAL A 39 4.50 -12.84 2.21
CA VAL A 39 3.17 -12.82 1.57
C VAL A 39 3.28 -12.54 0.08
N MET A 40 4.13 -11.60 -0.33
CA MET A 40 4.38 -11.32 -1.75
C MET A 40 5.00 -12.52 -2.47
N GLY A 41 6.03 -13.15 -1.87
CA GLY A 41 6.67 -14.34 -2.43
C GLY A 41 5.71 -15.52 -2.58
N ILE A 42 4.89 -15.80 -1.56
CA ILE A 42 3.85 -16.82 -1.61
C ILE A 42 2.83 -16.49 -2.69
N SER A 43 2.36 -15.24 -2.76
CA SER A 43 1.37 -14.83 -3.75
C SER A 43 1.88 -14.98 -5.18
N LEU A 44 3.13 -14.60 -5.44
CA LEU A 44 3.77 -14.78 -6.75
C LEU A 44 3.99 -16.25 -7.08
N TYR A 45 4.41 -17.05 -6.10
CA TYR A 45 4.58 -18.50 -6.28
C TYR A 45 3.26 -19.19 -6.64
N ILE A 46 2.16 -18.81 -5.96
CA ILE A 46 0.81 -19.31 -6.28
C ILE A 46 0.38 -18.88 -7.68
N ALA A 47 0.58 -17.61 -8.04
CA ALA A 47 0.20 -17.10 -9.36
C ALA A 47 0.99 -17.78 -10.49
N TYR A 48 2.29 -18.03 -10.27
CA TYR A 48 3.15 -18.74 -11.22
C TYR A 48 2.75 -20.21 -11.39
N ASN A 49 2.40 -20.89 -10.28
CA ASN A 49 1.97 -22.28 -10.28
C ASN A 49 0.44 -22.45 -10.44
N TRP A 50 -0.27 -21.43 -10.91
CA TRP A 50 -1.72 -21.43 -11.00
C TRP A 50 -2.29 -22.67 -11.68
N ASP A 51 -1.67 -23.10 -12.78
CA ASP A 51 -2.14 -24.24 -13.57
C ASP A 51 -1.81 -25.60 -12.91
N ASN A 52 -0.82 -25.63 -12.01
CA ASN A 52 -0.44 -26.82 -11.25
C ASN A 52 -1.33 -27.01 -10.00
N ILE A 53 -1.84 -25.92 -9.42
CA ILE A 53 -2.64 -25.97 -8.19
C ILE A 53 -4.13 -26.00 -8.53
N THR A 54 -4.59 -27.17 -8.99
CA THR A 54 -5.99 -27.40 -9.39
C THR A 54 -7.00 -27.06 -8.29
N LEU A 55 -6.64 -27.26 -7.02
CA LEU A 55 -7.50 -26.91 -5.87
C LEU A 55 -7.80 -25.41 -5.80
N ILE A 56 -6.77 -24.56 -5.92
CA ILE A 56 -6.95 -23.10 -5.82
C ILE A 56 -7.77 -22.62 -7.01
N LYS A 57 -7.44 -23.09 -8.23
CA LYS A 57 -8.20 -22.76 -9.44
C LYS A 57 -9.68 -23.16 -9.32
N TYR A 58 -9.96 -24.37 -8.82
CA TYR A 58 -11.32 -24.85 -8.60
C TYR A 58 -12.08 -24.01 -7.56
N LEU A 59 -11.46 -23.71 -6.41
CA LEU A 59 -12.09 -22.90 -5.37
C LEU A 59 -12.39 -21.48 -5.84
N VAL A 60 -11.43 -20.84 -6.52
CA VAL A 60 -11.59 -19.49 -7.06
C VAL A 60 -12.69 -19.48 -8.12
N GLY A 61 -12.67 -20.42 -9.08
CA GLY A 61 -13.73 -20.53 -10.10
C GLY A 61 -15.11 -20.75 -9.46
N LYS A 62 -15.23 -21.67 -8.49
CA LYS A 62 -16.51 -21.92 -7.81
C LYS A 62 -17.10 -20.69 -7.11
N VAL A 63 -16.26 -19.79 -6.59
CA VAL A 63 -16.71 -18.56 -5.93
C VAL A 63 -16.97 -17.44 -6.94
N LEU A 64 -16.09 -17.27 -7.93
CA LEU A 64 -16.13 -16.15 -8.86
C LEU A 64 -17.02 -16.40 -10.08
N ASP A 65 -17.08 -17.62 -10.61
CA ASP A 65 -17.84 -17.93 -11.83
C ASP A 65 -19.35 -17.66 -11.65
N PRO A 66 -20.01 -18.04 -10.54
CA PRO A 66 -21.44 -17.73 -10.35
C PRO A 66 -21.73 -16.25 -10.11
N THR A 67 -20.70 -15.46 -9.76
CA THR A 67 -20.84 -14.04 -9.40
C THR A 67 -20.33 -13.15 -10.52
N PHE A 68 -19.01 -12.98 -10.62
CA PHE A 68 -18.38 -12.20 -11.68
C PHE A 68 -18.40 -12.89 -13.03
N GLY A 69 -18.31 -14.23 -13.09
CA GLY A 69 -18.39 -14.97 -14.35
C GLY A 69 -19.75 -14.75 -15.03
N ALA A 70 -20.84 -15.02 -14.32
CA ALA A 70 -22.21 -14.80 -14.82
C ALA A 70 -22.45 -13.35 -15.25
N LEU A 71 -21.87 -12.38 -14.53
CA LEU A 71 -21.97 -10.97 -14.88
C LEU A 71 -21.20 -10.61 -16.16
N LEU A 72 -20.01 -11.19 -16.35
CA LEU A 72 -19.20 -11.03 -17.55
C LEU A 72 -19.83 -11.73 -18.76
N ASP A 73 -20.44 -12.89 -18.56
CA ASP A 73 -21.13 -13.65 -19.60
C ASP A 73 -22.38 -12.93 -20.11
N TRP A 74 -23.10 -12.19 -19.25
CA TRP A 74 -24.27 -11.42 -19.67
C TRP A 74 -23.90 -10.28 -20.61
N ASN A 75 -22.93 -9.45 -20.22
CA ASN A 75 -22.36 -8.44 -21.09
C ASN A 75 -20.96 -8.11 -20.61
N ILE A 76 -19.97 -8.40 -21.44
CA ILE A 76 -18.58 -8.26 -21.04
C ILE A 76 -18.18 -6.82 -20.71
N TYR A 77 -18.67 -5.83 -21.46
CA TYR A 77 -18.27 -4.43 -21.27
C TYR A 77 -18.88 -3.84 -19.98
N PHE A 78 -20.18 -4.07 -19.78
CA PHE A 78 -20.86 -3.62 -18.57
C PHE A 78 -20.41 -4.43 -17.35
N GLY A 79 -20.29 -5.74 -17.48
CA GLY A 79 -19.83 -6.62 -16.42
C GLY A 79 -18.42 -6.26 -15.97
N PHE A 80 -17.50 -6.06 -16.91
CA PHE A 80 -16.12 -5.68 -16.58
C PHE A 80 -16.07 -4.33 -15.87
N THR A 81 -16.85 -3.34 -16.33
CA THR A 81 -16.94 -2.03 -15.67
C THR A 81 -17.45 -2.16 -14.23
N ILE A 82 -18.50 -2.95 -14.01
CA ILE A 82 -19.06 -3.20 -12.67
C ILE A 82 -18.04 -3.89 -11.78
N VAL A 83 -17.29 -4.88 -12.30
CA VAL A 83 -16.27 -5.52 -11.47
C VAL A 83 -15.13 -4.57 -11.13
N ILE A 84 -14.66 -3.74 -12.07
CA ILE A 84 -13.65 -2.70 -11.76
C ILE A 84 -14.16 -1.78 -10.65
N ALA A 85 -15.42 -1.35 -10.70
CA ALA A 85 -16.03 -0.54 -9.65
C ALA A 85 -16.06 -1.30 -8.31
N PHE A 86 -16.50 -2.56 -8.32
CA PHE A 86 -16.56 -3.38 -7.12
C PHE A 86 -15.19 -3.63 -6.50
N THR A 87 -14.17 -3.98 -7.29
CA THR A 87 -12.81 -4.22 -6.79
C THR A 87 -12.18 -2.93 -6.28
N SER A 88 -12.40 -1.81 -6.96
CA SER A 88 -11.92 -0.50 -6.52
C SER A 88 -12.57 -0.08 -5.20
N LEU A 89 -13.87 -0.37 -5.03
CA LEU A 89 -14.59 -0.16 -3.78
C LEU A 89 -14.02 -1.03 -2.66
N ALA A 90 -13.88 -2.34 -2.90
CA ALA A 90 -13.35 -3.29 -1.93
C ALA A 90 -11.92 -2.91 -1.47
N LEU A 91 -11.06 -2.52 -2.42
CA LEU A 91 -9.71 -2.02 -2.13
C LEU A 91 -9.73 -0.73 -1.31
N THR A 92 -10.61 0.22 -1.66
CA THR A 92 -10.73 1.49 -0.95
C THR A 92 -11.23 1.29 0.48
N LEU A 93 -12.24 0.42 0.68
CA LEU A 93 -12.74 0.06 2.00
C LEU A 93 -11.66 -0.67 2.81
N SER A 94 -10.95 -1.63 2.19
CA SER A 94 -9.85 -2.32 2.84
C SER A 94 -8.77 -1.34 3.29
N GLN A 95 -8.37 -0.40 2.43
CA GLN A 95 -7.43 0.65 2.80
C GLN A 95 -7.95 1.48 3.99
N LYS A 96 -9.23 1.83 4.00
CA LYS A 96 -9.85 2.61 5.09
C LYS A 96 -9.84 1.88 6.43
N TYR A 97 -10.16 0.59 6.43
CA TYR A 97 -10.32 -0.18 7.67
C TYR A 97 -9.01 -0.80 8.17
N PHE A 98 -8.09 -1.16 7.27
CA PHE A 98 -6.84 -1.83 7.62
C PHE A 98 -5.63 -0.88 7.71
N SER A 99 -5.75 0.37 7.29
CA SER A 99 -4.67 1.37 7.39
C SER A 99 -5.05 2.48 8.36
N ASP A 100 -4.11 2.85 9.24
CA ASP A 100 -4.27 3.97 10.16
C ASP A 100 -4.35 5.30 9.39
N GLN A 101 -5.58 5.78 9.24
CA GLN A 101 -5.89 7.00 8.49
C GLN A 101 -5.38 8.27 9.18
N GLU A 102 -5.25 8.26 10.51
CA GLU A 102 -4.76 9.42 11.27
C GLU A 102 -3.26 9.58 11.04
N SER A 103 -2.50 8.50 11.28
CA SER A 103 -1.06 8.46 11.02
C SER A 103 -0.71 8.78 9.55
N LEU A 104 -1.52 8.32 8.58
CA LEU A 104 -1.34 8.69 7.17
C LEU A 104 -1.53 10.18 6.91
N ARG A 105 -2.48 10.83 7.58
CA ARG A 105 -2.73 12.27 7.42
C ARG A 105 -1.59 13.08 8.00
N GLU A 106 -1.13 12.75 9.20
CA GLU A 106 0.02 13.39 9.84
C GLU A 106 1.27 13.31 8.95
N ILE A 107 1.57 12.12 8.42
CA ILE A 107 2.71 11.91 7.52
C ILE A 107 2.57 12.75 6.23
N LYS A 108 1.37 12.84 5.65
CA LYS A 108 1.14 13.66 4.45
C LYS A 108 1.29 15.14 4.74
N GLU A 109 0.88 15.59 5.92
CA GLU A 109 1.07 16.97 6.35
C GLU A 109 2.55 17.30 6.58
N GLU A 110 3.29 16.41 7.25
CA GLU A 110 4.73 16.54 7.46
C GLU A 110 5.48 16.57 6.12
N GLN A 111 5.14 15.69 5.18
CA GLN A 111 5.69 15.69 3.83
C GLN A 111 5.40 17.01 3.08
N LYS A 112 4.18 17.54 3.19
CA LYS A 112 3.81 18.82 2.57
C LYS A 112 4.57 19.99 3.20
N TYR A 113 4.76 19.98 4.52
CA TYR A 113 5.53 20.99 5.24
C TYR A 113 7.00 20.97 4.80
N LEU A 114 7.64 19.80 4.79
CA LEU A 114 9.02 19.64 4.31
C LEU A 114 9.17 20.08 2.85
N GLN A 115 8.20 19.76 1.98
CA GLN A 115 8.21 20.22 0.59
C GLN A 115 8.11 21.75 0.45
N LYS A 116 7.39 22.43 1.35
CA LYS A 116 7.33 23.90 1.37
C LYS A 116 8.64 24.50 1.86
N GLU A 117 9.17 24.01 2.98
CA GLU A 117 10.48 24.44 3.52
C GLU A 117 11.60 24.24 2.48
N MET A 118 11.64 23.11 1.78
CA MET A 118 12.64 22.89 0.73
C MET A 118 12.52 23.88 -0.44
N LYS A 119 11.33 24.44 -0.70
CA LYS A 119 11.13 25.49 -1.71
C LYS A 119 11.58 26.86 -1.20
N GLU A 120 11.42 27.12 0.09
CA GLU A 120 11.85 28.37 0.73
C GLU A 120 13.38 28.43 0.91
N TYR A 121 14.02 27.31 1.24
CA TYR A 121 15.46 27.21 1.51
C TYR A 121 16.28 26.68 0.33
N ARG A 122 15.83 26.92 -0.91
CA ARG A 122 16.52 26.47 -2.13
C ARG A 122 17.97 26.94 -2.22
N ASP A 123 18.23 28.14 -1.74
CA ASP A 123 19.55 28.78 -1.81
C ASP A 123 20.46 28.42 -0.61
N HIS A 124 19.98 27.61 0.33
CA HIS A 124 20.69 27.19 1.53
C HIS A 124 21.00 25.67 1.49
N PRO A 125 22.13 25.25 0.89
CA PRO A 125 22.40 23.83 0.63
C PRO A 125 22.49 22.98 1.90
N GLU A 126 23.02 23.52 3.00
CA GLU A 126 23.12 22.79 4.27
C GLU A 126 21.73 22.49 4.87
N LYS A 127 20.84 23.49 4.86
CA LYS A 127 19.47 23.34 5.36
C LYS A 127 18.63 22.46 4.45
N LEU A 128 18.84 22.54 3.14
CA LEU A 128 18.20 21.67 2.16
C LEU A 128 18.61 20.20 2.36
N LEU A 129 19.88 19.93 2.67
CA LEU A 129 20.36 18.58 2.99
C LEU A 129 19.71 18.03 4.27
N GLU A 130 19.52 18.86 5.30
CA GLU A 130 18.82 18.45 6.53
C GLU A 130 17.35 18.11 6.25
N LEU A 131 16.65 18.94 5.47
CA LEU A 131 15.26 18.69 5.09
C LEU A 131 15.10 17.42 4.27
N GLN A 132 16.04 17.14 3.35
CA GLN A 132 16.07 15.88 2.61
C GLN A 132 16.26 14.67 3.54
N LYS A 133 17.18 14.75 4.52
CA LYS A 133 17.36 13.67 5.52
C LYS A 133 16.07 13.40 6.29
N LYS A 134 15.38 14.44 6.75
CA LYS A 134 14.05 14.30 7.40
C LYS A 134 13.04 13.64 6.46
N GLN A 135 13.04 14.01 5.18
CA GLN A 135 12.17 13.36 4.19
C GLN A 135 12.49 11.86 4.05
N PHE A 136 13.76 11.46 4.04
CA PHE A 136 14.17 10.05 4.01
C PHE A 136 13.72 9.29 5.27
N GLU A 137 13.75 9.91 6.45
CA GLU A 137 13.29 9.30 7.71
C GLU A 137 11.78 9.02 7.73
N ILE A 138 10.99 9.77 6.95
CA ILE A 138 9.54 9.57 6.82
C ILE A 138 9.20 8.38 5.91
N ILE A 139 10.04 8.07 4.92
CA ILE A 139 9.81 6.98 3.96
C ILE A 139 9.47 5.65 4.66
N PRO A 140 10.28 5.11 5.59
CA PRO A 140 9.98 3.83 6.22
C PRO A 140 8.70 3.88 7.07
N LYS A 141 8.40 5.01 7.72
CA LYS A 141 7.15 5.21 8.48
C LYS A 141 5.95 5.16 7.55
N SER A 142 6.01 5.91 6.45
CA SER A 142 4.97 5.95 5.42
C SER A 142 4.76 4.59 4.78
N PHE A 143 5.84 3.88 4.47
CA PHE A 143 5.80 2.57 3.84
C PHE A 143 5.11 1.55 4.75
N HIS A 144 5.46 1.50 6.03
CA HIS A 144 4.83 0.57 6.97
C HIS A 144 3.30 0.73 7.00
N ILE A 145 2.80 1.97 7.10
CA ILE A 145 1.36 2.24 7.21
C ILE A 145 0.63 1.98 5.88
N THR A 146 1.24 2.28 4.73
CA THR A 146 0.62 2.03 3.42
C THR A 146 0.70 0.57 2.98
N MET A 147 1.68 -0.20 3.47
CA MET A 147 1.84 -1.61 3.10
C MET A 147 0.94 -2.55 3.87
N GLN A 148 0.59 -2.24 5.12
CA GLN A 148 -0.33 -3.06 5.92
C GLN A 148 -1.58 -3.50 5.15
N PRO A 149 -2.39 -2.61 4.56
CA PRO A 149 -3.56 -3.02 3.78
C PRO A 149 -3.20 -3.89 2.57
N MET A 150 -2.05 -3.62 1.92
CA MET A 150 -1.60 -4.38 0.76
C MET A 150 -1.28 -5.84 1.09
N ILE A 151 -0.79 -6.13 2.29
CA ILE A 151 -0.53 -7.52 2.72
C ILE A 151 -1.86 -8.29 2.80
N TYR A 152 -2.87 -7.69 3.44
CA TYR A 152 -4.17 -8.33 3.61
C TYR A 152 -4.93 -8.46 2.29
N THR A 153 -4.85 -7.46 1.42
CA THR A 153 -5.55 -7.48 0.12
C THR A 153 -4.75 -8.15 -1.00
N GLY A 154 -3.43 -8.32 -0.84
CA GLY A 154 -2.53 -8.76 -1.90
C GLY A 154 -2.87 -10.13 -2.43
N ILE A 155 -3.10 -11.11 -1.55
CA ILE A 155 -3.47 -12.47 -1.93
C ILE A 155 -4.83 -12.47 -2.68
N PRO A 156 -5.94 -11.92 -2.11
CA PRO A 156 -7.21 -11.86 -2.83
C PRO A 156 -7.13 -11.17 -4.19
N VAL A 157 -6.41 -10.05 -4.28
CA VAL A 157 -6.26 -9.26 -5.51
C VAL A 157 -5.50 -10.04 -6.58
N ILE A 158 -4.41 -10.71 -6.21
CA ILE A 158 -3.60 -11.49 -7.15
C ILE A 158 -4.39 -12.68 -7.69
N LEU A 159 -5.12 -13.40 -6.82
CA LEU A 159 -5.98 -14.50 -7.24
C LEU A 159 -7.10 -14.03 -8.19
N LEU A 160 -7.73 -12.92 -7.84
CA LEU A 160 -8.76 -12.29 -8.67
C LEU A 160 -8.20 -11.88 -10.04
N PHE A 161 -7.03 -11.24 -10.08
CA PHE A 161 -6.35 -10.83 -11.31
C PHE A 161 -5.96 -12.02 -12.19
N ARG A 162 -5.50 -13.12 -11.58
CA ARG A 162 -5.13 -14.34 -12.32
C ARG A 162 -6.33 -14.99 -12.96
N TRP A 163 -7.46 -15.07 -12.25
CA TRP A 163 -8.74 -15.54 -12.80
C TRP A 163 -9.27 -14.59 -13.88
N PHE A 164 -9.17 -13.28 -13.67
CA PHE A 164 -9.54 -12.27 -14.67
C PHE A 164 -8.78 -12.43 -15.97
N SER A 165 -7.49 -12.73 -15.89
CA SER A 165 -6.66 -12.97 -17.06
C SER A 165 -7.18 -14.14 -17.90
N ASP A 166 -7.66 -15.23 -17.28
CA ASP A 166 -8.20 -16.39 -18.00
C ASP A 166 -9.48 -16.02 -18.78
N TYR A 167 -10.33 -15.15 -18.21
CA TYR A 167 -11.57 -14.71 -18.85
C TYR A 167 -11.37 -13.61 -19.91
N LEU A 168 -10.51 -12.62 -19.64
CA LEU A 168 -10.41 -11.42 -20.46
C LEU A 168 -9.33 -11.51 -21.55
N MET A 169 -8.28 -12.31 -21.36
CA MET A 169 -7.21 -12.43 -22.36
C MET A 169 -7.70 -12.94 -23.71
N PRO A 170 -8.62 -13.93 -23.80
CA PRO A 170 -9.17 -14.37 -25.09
C PRO A 170 -9.97 -13.29 -25.83
N ILE A 171 -10.47 -12.27 -25.12
CA ILE A 171 -11.45 -11.31 -25.66
C ILE A 171 -10.80 -9.93 -25.92
N PHE A 172 -9.98 -9.45 -24.99
CA PHE A 172 -9.33 -8.14 -25.05
C PHE A 172 -7.81 -8.22 -25.27
N GLY A 173 -7.23 -9.42 -25.31
CA GLY A 173 -5.77 -9.58 -25.32
C GLY A 173 -5.13 -8.95 -24.08
N ASN A 174 -3.96 -8.33 -24.19
CA ASN A 174 -3.31 -7.70 -23.04
C ASN A 174 -3.89 -6.32 -22.65
N TRP A 175 -4.84 -5.78 -23.45
CA TRP A 175 -5.40 -4.44 -23.25
C TRP A 175 -6.34 -4.35 -22.04
N TRP A 176 -6.86 -5.47 -21.54
CA TRP A 176 -7.72 -5.47 -20.35
C TRP A 176 -7.03 -4.88 -19.12
N ILE A 177 -5.71 -5.04 -18.99
CA ILE A 177 -4.93 -4.48 -17.87
C ILE A 177 -5.00 -2.96 -17.90
N LEU A 178 -4.85 -2.34 -19.07
CA LEU A 178 -4.90 -0.88 -19.21
C LEU A 178 -6.31 -0.35 -18.93
N PHE A 179 -7.36 -1.01 -19.46
CA PHE A 179 -8.74 -0.65 -19.16
C PHE A 179 -9.05 -0.77 -17.65
N TYR A 180 -8.58 -1.85 -17.02
CA TYR A 180 -8.69 -2.01 -15.57
C TYR A 180 -7.98 -0.88 -14.83
N MET A 181 -6.73 -0.57 -15.17
CA MET A 181 -5.94 0.46 -14.49
C MET A 181 -6.60 1.84 -14.57
N ILE A 182 -7.05 2.24 -15.77
CA ILE A 182 -7.69 3.55 -15.96
C ILE A 182 -9.02 3.59 -15.21
N GLY A 183 -9.87 2.57 -15.37
CA GLY A 183 -11.15 2.49 -14.67
C GLY A 183 -10.97 2.48 -13.15
N ALA A 184 -10.01 1.70 -12.63
CA ALA A 184 -9.74 1.60 -11.21
C ALA A 184 -9.24 2.91 -10.62
N VAL A 185 -8.40 3.66 -11.34
CA VAL A 185 -7.98 5.00 -10.89
C VAL A 185 -9.18 5.94 -10.81
N ILE A 186 -10.06 5.96 -11.82
CA ILE A 186 -11.26 6.79 -11.82
C ILE A 186 -12.19 6.42 -10.66
N PHE A 187 -12.56 5.14 -10.52
CA PHE A 187 -13.43 4.68 -9.43
C PHE A 187 -12.81 4.89 -8.05
N SER A 188 -11.50 4.63 -7.90
CA SER A 188 -10.77 4.88 -6.65
C SER A 188 -10.81 6.36 -6.27
N MET A 189 -10.62 7.28 -7.22
CA MET A 189 -10.76 8.72 -6.94
C MET A 189 -12.16 9.08 -6.45
N ILE A 190 -13.21 8.49 -7.04
CA ILE A 190 -14.60 8.71 -6.62
C ILE A 190 -14.83 8.16 -5.20
N PHE A 191 -14.44 6.90 -4.94
CA PHE A 191 -14.66 6.26 -3.65
C PHE A 191 -13.84 6.87 -2.53
N ARG A 192 -12.59 7.25 -2.78
CA ARG A 192 -11.76 7.93 -1.78
C ARG A 192 -12.39 9.24 -1.32
N LYS A 193 -12.95 10.03 -2.25
CA LYS A 193 -13.71 11.24 -1.93
C LYS A 193 -14.99 10.91 -1.16
N MET A 194 -15.74 9.90 -1.59
CA MET A 194 -16.99 9.50 -0.94
C MET A 194 -16.79 9.00 0.50
N PHE A 195 -15.69 8.30 0.77
CA PHE A 195 -15.42 7.71 2.08
C PHE A 195 -14.37 8.46 2.93
N ASN A 196 -13.88 9.63 2.47
CA ASN A 196 -12.84 10.43 3.13
C ASN A 196 -11.57 9.64 3.48
N VAL A 197 -11.15 8.74 2.59
CA VAL A 197 -9.93 7.94 2.74
C VAL A 197 -8.72 8.79 2.39
N ALA A 198 -7.70 8.74 3.24
CA ALA A 198 -6.52 9.60 3.18
C ALA A 198 -5.66 9.35 1.93
#